data_AF-T0RXL0-F1
#
_entry.id   AF-T0RXL0-F1
#
_cell.length_a   1.000
_cell.length_b   1.000
_cell.length_c   1.000
_cell.angle_alpha   90.00
_cell.angle_beta   90.00
_cell.angle_gamma   90.00
#
_symmetry.space_group_name_H-M   'P 1'
#
loop_
_entity.id
_entity.type
_entity.pdbx_description
1 polymer ?
#
loop_
_entity_poly.entity_id
_entity_poly.type
_entity_poly.pdbx_seq_one_letter_code
_entity_poly.pdbx_strand_id
1 'polypeptide(L)'
;MGQQSTPPAAIKTVAWLPMGLLALTSSQVATIAAEPTYPCLRGCLRKRGKLHTAFKQRSFVLTDRVLTYSKRTIFGNDQIQGTIRLDTVSSVRPATERTLELVTPMRTWSLQAATDAEYEDWVRAICHSVRFDVVDRFYRRMLQLAEVSDAALNAVRLVVLPTYTVGETIEHIFECFKCKLGGVPLHPYNVNEYVLLIDDNDYLVDWSQYLDGHPHVRACCATKKTLCLTVVPASDVHGDAGPSCVGWF
;
A
#
# COMPACT_ATOMS: atom_id res chain seq x y z
N MET A 1 6.60 -43.66 14.36
CA MET A 1 6.77 -42.19 14.48
C MET A 1 6.07 -41.57 13.29
N GLY A 2 4.82 -41.14 13.45
CA GLY A 2 4.11 -40.42 12.39
C GLY A 2 4.58 -38.98 12.40
N GLN A 3 5.27 -38.55 11.35
CA GLN A 3 5.53 -37.13 11.13
C GLN A 3 4.17 -36.44 10.98
N GLN A 4 3.81 -35.60 11.94
CA GLN A 4 2.73 -34.65 11.78
C GLN A 4 3.19 -33.66 10.70
N SER A 5 2.69 -33.83 9.48
CA SER A 5 2.84 -32.86 8.41
C SER A 5 2.16 -31.57 8.88
N THR A 6 2.95 -30.59 9.30
CA THR A 6 2.47 -29.22 9.50
C THR A 6 1.75 -28.80 8.21
N PRO A 7 0.47 -28.38 8.28
CA PRO A 7 -0.25 -27.97 7.08
C PRO A 7 0.53 -26.83 6.41
N PRO A 8 0.63 -26.82 5.07
CA PRO A 8 1.36 -25.78 4.35
C PRO A 8 0.79 -24.43 4.75
N ALA A 9 1.64 -23.56 5.29
CA ALA A 9 1.21 -22.26 5.80
C ALA A 9 0.75 -21.40 4.60
N ALA A 10 -0.54 -21.10 4.58
CA ALA A 10 -1.16 -20.21 3.61
C ALA A 10 -0.46 -18.84 3.59
N ILE A 11 -0.18 -18.33 2.39
CA ILE A 11 0.47 -17.04 2.18
C ILE A 11 -0.58 -16.02 1.74
N LYS A 12 -0.66 -14.89 2.46
CA LYS A 12 -1.47 -13.75 2.04
C LYS A 12 -0.88 -13.18 0.76
N THR A 13 -1.69 -13.00 -0.26
CA THR A 13 -1.20 -12.58 -1.57
C THR A 13 -2.03 -11.41 -2.08
N VAL A 14 -1.36 -10.50 -2.77
CA VAL A 14 -2.01 -9.55 -3.68
C VAL A 14 -1.48 -9.83 -5.07
N ALA A 15 -2.41 -10.00 -6.00
CA ALA A 15 -2.09 -10.19 -7.40
C ALA A 15 -2.65 -9.05 -8.25
N TRP A 16 -1.92 -8.65 -9.29
CA TRP A 16 -2.39 -7.70 -10.29
C TRP A 16 -2.56 -8.38 -11.64
N LEU A 17 -3.67 -8.08 -12.29
CA LEU A 17 -3.91 -8.43 -13.69
C LEU A 17 -3.35 -7.35 -14.63
N PRO A 18 -3.00 -7.69 -15.88
CA PRO A 18 -2.65 -6.70 -16.89
C PRO A 18 -3.79 -5.70 -17.09
N MET A 19 -3.48 -4.41 -17.13
CA MET A 19 -4.50 -3.36 -17.32
C MET A 19 -5.27 -3.52 -18.64
N GLY A 20 -4.60 -3.97 -19.71
CA GLY A 20 -5.22 -4.21 -21.01
C GLY A 20 -6.22 -5.37 -21.04
N LEU A 21 -6.25 -6.19 -19.99
CA LEU A 21 -7.22 -7.27 -19.82
C LEU A 21 -8.57 -6.77 -19.28
N LEU A 22 -8.58 -5.62 -18.61
CA LEU A 22 -9.78 -5.04 -18.02
C LEU A 22 -10.63 -4.35 -19.10
N ALA A 23 -11.90 -4.73 -19.18
CA ALA A 23 -12.90 -4.05 -20.01
C ALA A 23 -13.43 -2.78 -19.28
N LEU A 24 -12.56 -1.76 -19.21
CA LEU A 24 -12.82 -0.51 -18.50
C LEU A 24 -13.84 0.37 -19.22
N THR A 25 -14.68 1.05 -18.45
CA THR A 25 -15.54 2.13 -18.93
C THR A 25 -14.79 3.47 -18.96
N SER A 26 -15.25 4.44 -19.76
CA SER A 26 -14.59 5.75 -19.90
C SER A 26 -14.41 6.51 -18.58
N SER A 27 -15.33 6.34 -17.61
CA SER A 27 -15.21 6.94 -16.28
C SER A 27 -14.13 6.27 -15.42
N GLN A 28 -13.93 4.96 -15.57
CA GLN A 28 -12.87 4.23 -14.87
C GLN A 28 -11.50 4.57 -15.44
N VAL A 29 -11.38 4.69 -16.77
CA VAL A 29 -10.14 5.14 -17.44
C VAL A 29 -9.74 6.54 -16.95
N ALA A 30 -10.71 7.47 -16.84
CA ALA A 30 -10.46 8.82 -16.30
C ALA A 30 -10.02 8.80 -14.83
N THR A 31 -10.49 7.82 -14.05
CA THR A 31 -10.11 7.64 -12.64
C THR A 31 -8.69 7.09 -12.49
N ILE A 32 -8.29 6.16 -13.38
CA ILE A 32 -6.94 5.58 -13.41
C ILE A 32 -5.90 6.61 -13.89
N ALA A 33 -6.27 7.43 -14.87
CA ALA A 33 -5.40 8.49 -15.39
C ALA A 33 -5.23 9.68 -14.42
N ALA A 34 -6.01 9.73 -13.34
CA ALA A 34 -5.81 10.70 -12.28
C ALA A 34 -4.68 10.20 -11.36
N GLU A 35 -3.61 10.99 -11.26
CA GLU A 35 -2.48 10.79 -10.32
C GLU A 35 -2.99 10.39 -8.92
N PRO A 36 -2.24 9.54 -8.18
CA PRO A 36 -2.60 9.12 -6.83
C PRO A 36 -2.83 10.37 -5.98
N THR A 37 -4.10 10.68 -5.75
CA THR A 37 -4.48 11.90 -5.04
C THR A 37 -4.17 11.67 -3.57
N TYR A 38 -2.97 12.06 -3.15
CA TYR A 38 -2.63 12.06 -1.74
C TYR A 38 -3.62 12.95 -1.00
N PRO A 39 -4.06 12.54 0.20
CA PRO A 39 -5.02 13.32 0.95
C PRO A 39 -4.47 14.72 1.22
N CYS A 40 -5.20 15.74 0.76
CA CYS A 40 -4.93 17.12 1.09
C CYS A 40 -5.81 17.50 2.28
N LEU A 41 -5.18 17.70 3.45
CA LEU A 41 -5.90 18.00 4.69
C LEU A 41 -5.34 19.27 5.34
N ARG A 42 -6.23 20.17 5.76
CA ARG A 42 -5.90 21.40 6.48
C ARG A 42 -6.65 21.44 7.79
N GLY A 43 -5.98 21.84 8.87
CA GLY A 43 -6.61 21.88 10.19
C GLY A 43 -5.67 22.38 11.28
N CYS A 44 -6.22 22.62 12.47
CA CYS A 44 -5.42 23.01 13.63
C CYS A 44 -5.05 21.78 14.46
N LEU A 45 -3.78 21.66 14.82
CA LEU A 45 -3.32 20.65 15.78
C LEU A 45 -2.45 21.30 16.84
N ARG A 46 -2.43 20.71 18.03
CA ARG A 46 -1.48 21.07 19.09
C ARG A 46 -0.24 20.20 18.94
N LYS A 47 0.93 20.83 18.91
CA LYS A 47 2.21 20.10 18.84
C LYS A 47 3.05 20.29 20.09
N ARG A 48 3.63 19.21 20.60
CA ARG A 48 4.65 19.26 21.65
C ARG A 48 5.96 19.84 21.11
N GLY A 49 6.66 20.70 21.84
CA GLY A 49 7.97 21.24 21.45
C GLY A 49 9.11 20.22 21.66
N LYS A 50 10.29 20.48 21.08
CA LYS A 50 11.50 19.65 21.29
C LYS A 50 12.12 19.92 22.66
N LEU A 51 12.27 21.21 23.00
CA LEU A 51 12.86 21.69 24.25
C LEU A 51 11.79 22.02 25.30
N HIS A 52 10.71 22.68 24.88
CA HIS A 52 9.57 22.97 25.73
C HIS A 52 8.46 21.96 25.49
N THR A 53 8.09 21.21 26.53
CA THR A 53 7.12 20.11 26.48
C THR A 53 5.66 20.57 26.43
N ALA A 54 5.40 21.88 26.56
CA ALA A 54 4.06 22.43 26.43
C ALA A 54 3.51 22.25 24.99
N PHE A 55 2.26 21.81 24.88
CA PHE A 55 1.54 21.71 23.62
C PHE A 55 1.10 23.08 23.13
N LYS A 56 1.52 23.46 21.92
CA LYS A 56 1.15 24.73 21.28
C LYS A 56 0.36 24.47 20.00
N GLN A 57 -0.76 25.17 19.84
CA GLN A 57 -1.60 25.08 18.65
C GLN A 57 -0.91 25.70 17.43
N ARG A 58 -0.99 25.01 16.29
CA ARG A 58 -0.49 25.46 14.99
C ARG A 58 -1.48 25.03 13.91
N SER A 59 -1.50 25.78 12.81
CA SER A 59 -2.21 25.36 11.60
C SER A 59 -1.31 24.39 10.85
N PHE A 60 -1.87 23.28 10.40
CA PHE A 60 -1.21 22.23 9.66
C PHE A 60 -1.86 22.06 8.29
N VAL A 61 -1.02 21.80 7.30
CA VAL A 61 -1.42 21.50 5.93
C VAL A 61 -0.63 20.27 5.49
N LEU A 62 -1.36 19.21 5.16
CA LEU A 62 -0.82 18.02 4.50
C LEU A 62 -1.08 18.14 3.00
N THR A 63 -0.03 18.06 2.20
CA THR A 63 -0.11 18.04 0.74
C THR A 63 1.08 17.23 0.22
N ASP A 64 0.86 16.31 -0.72
CA ASP A 64 1.92 15.52 -1.38
C ASP A 64 2.91 14.87 -0.42
N ARG A 65 2.39 14.21 0.63
CA ARG A 65 3.19 13.57 1.70
C ARG A 65 4.12 14.54 2.47
N VAL A 66 3.84 15.84 2.39
CA VAL A 66 4.54 16.88 3.12
C VAL A 66 3.59 17.54 4.11
N LEU A 67 3.90 17.42 5.39
CA LEU A 67 3.13 18.03 6.47
C LEU A 67 3.80 19.33 6.91
N THR A 68 3.23 20.46 6.54
CA THR A 68 3.73 21.80 6.87
C THR A 68 2.94 22.41 8.01
N TYR A 69 3.61 23.12 8.93
CA TYR A 69 2.94 23.85 10.00
C TYR A 69 3.31 25.33 10.02
N SER A 70 2.29 26.16 10.22
CA SER A 70 2.43 27.61 10.30
C SER A 70 2.05 28.13 11.69
N LYS A 71 2.61 29.28 12.03
CA LYS A 71 2.16 30.10 13.15
C LYS A 71 1.55 31.36 12.56
N ARG A 72 0.33 31.66 12.97
CA ARG A 72 -0.31 32.93 12.64
C ARG A 72 0.45 34.07 13.31
N THR A 73 0.88 35.03 12.50
CA THR A 73 1.56 36.24 12.98
C THR A 73 0.53 37.28 13.41
N ILE A 74 0.98 38.29 14.16
CA ILE A 74 0.13 39.40 14.64
C ILE A 74 -0.51 40.15 13.46
N PHE A 75 0.19 40.21 12.32
CA PHE A 75 -0.29 40.82 11.08
C PHE A 75 -1.25 39.93 10.26
N GLY A 76 -1.70 38.80 10.82
CA GLY A 76 -2.66 37.91 10.18
C GLY A 76 -2.07 36.92 9.17
N ASN A 77 -0.81 37.10 8.76
CA ASN A 77 -0.14 36.20 7.82
C ASN A 77 0.33 34.91 8.51
N ASP A 78 0.14 33.78 7.83
CA ASP A 78 0.65 32.48 8.24
C ASP A 78 2.11 32.34 7.86
N GLN A 79 2.99 32.39 8.86
CA GLN A 79 4.41 32.15 8.65
C GLN A 79 4.70 30.66 8.82
N ILE A 80 5.22 30.01 7.78
CA ILE A 80 5.69 28.63 7.84
C ILE A 80 6.81 28.53 8.88
N GLN A 81 6.65 27.61 9.84
CA GLN A 81 7.59 27.40 10.93
C GLN A 81 8.38 26.11 10.77
N GLY A 82 7.91 25.21 9.91
CA GLY A 82 8.61 23.98 9.59
C GLY A 82 7.77 23.03 8.78
N THR A 83 8.46 22.00 8.31
CA THR A 83 7.94 21.01 7.37
C THR A 83 8.41 19.64 7.81
N ILE A 84 7.53 18.65 7.71
CA ILE A 84 7.79 17.25 8.03
C ILE A 84 7.54 16.46 6.75
N ARG A 85 8.60 15.86 6.24
CA ARG A 85 8.59 14.98 5.08
C ARG A 85 8.16 13.58 5.52
N LEU A 86 6.99 13.11 5.07
CA LEU A 86 6.42 11.84 5.55
C LEU A 86 7.17 10.61 5.01
N ASP A 87 7.94 10.76 3.93
CA ASP A 87 8.91 9.76 3.44
C ASP A 87 10.02 9.46 4.47
N THR A 88 10.37 10.44 5.31
CA THR A 88 11.42 10.29 6.33
C THR A 88 10.91 9.74 7.67
N VAL A 89 9.61 9.50 7.78
CA VAL A 89 9.00 8.98 9.02
C VAL A 89 9.36 7.49 9.14
N SER A 90 9.94 7.13 10.29
CA SER A 90 10.31 5.75 10.62
C SER A 90 9.23 5.02 11.41
N SER A 91 8.34 5.75 12.08
CA SER A 91 7.19 5.15 12.78
C SER A 91 6.04 6.15 12.98
N VAL A 92 4.80 5.69 12.78
CA VAL A 92 3.57 6.41 13.13
C VAL A 92 2.81 5.60 14.17
N ARG A 93 2.60 6.13 15.37
CA ARG A 93 2.01 5.37 16.49
C ARG A 93 1.02 6.18 17.32
N PRO A 94 0.02 5.52 17.94
CA PRO A 94 -0.88 6.19 18.87
C PRO A 94 -0.17 6.58 20.16
N ALA A 95 -0.63 7.68 20.76
CA ALA A 95 -0.27 8.13 22.10
C ALA A 95 -1.54 8.49 22.89
N THR A 96 -1.36 9.08 24.07
CA THR A 96 -2.47 9.42 24.98
C THR A 96 -3.32 10.56 24.43
N GLU A 97 -4.62 10.57 24.76
CA GLU A 97 -5.53 11.72 24.55
C GLU A 97 -5.54 12.28 23.12
N ARG A 98 -6.00 11.48 22.14
CA ARG A 98 -6.14 11.93 20.73
C ARG A 98 -4.83 12.49 20.15
N THR A 99 -3.72 11.89 20.57
CA THR A 99 -2.38 12.25 20.12
C THR A 99 -1.84 11.15 19.22
N LEU A 100 -1.33 11.53 18.04
CA LEU A 100 -0.51 10.67 17.21
C LEU A 100 0.95 11.10 17.29
N GLU A 101 1.87 10.15 17.20
CA GLU A 101 3.30 10.42 17.17
C GLU A 101 3.92 10.04 15.83
N LEU A 102 4.65 10.97 15.25
CA LEU A 102 5.50 10.75 14.07
C LEU A 102 6.96 10.71 14.51
N VAL A 103 7.57 9.55 14.42
CA VAL A 103 8.99 9.35 14.71
C VAL A 103 9.77 9.56 13.42
N THR A 104 10.71 10.50 13.45
CA THR A 104 11.70 10.72 12.39
C THR A 104 13.09 10.51 12.98
N PRO A 105 14.14 10.29 12.17
CA PRO A 105 15.51 10.14 12.67
C PRO A 105 15.96 11.27 13.60
N MET A 106 15.49 12.50 13.35
CA MET A 106 15.92 13.69 14.08
C MET A 106 15.06 14.00 15.31
N ARG A 107 13.80 13.53 15.33
CA ARG A 107 12.81 13.96 16.32
C ARG A 107 11.53 13.12 16.30
N THR A 108 10.92 12.96 17.48
CA THR A 108 9.51 12.55 17.62
C THR A 108 8.58 13.76 17.70
N TRP A 109 7.54 13.76 16.87
CA TRP A 109 6.51 14.78 16.79
C TRP A 109 5.21 14.26 17.39
N SER A 110 4.84 14.72 18.58
CA SER A 110 3.52 14.44 19.16
C SER A 110 2.52 15.52 18.73
N LEU A 111 1.48 15.11 18.00
CA LEU A 111 0.43 15.95 17.44
C LEU A 111 -0.92 15.56 18.07
N GLN A 112 -1.57 16.50 18.75
CA GLN A 112 -2.83 16.31 19.46
C GLN A 112 -3.96 17.08 18.77
N ALA A 113 -5.06 16.39 18.48
CA ALA A 113 -6.26 16.98 17.91
C ALA A 113 -7.21 17.52 18.99
N ALA A 114 -8.09 18.45 18.63
CA ALA A 114 -9.03 19.07 19.56
C ALA A 114 -10.33 18.28 19.74
N THR A 115 -10.67 17.39 18.81
CA THR A 115 -11.84 16.49 18.84
C THR A 115 -11.45 15.08 18.36
N ASP A 116 -12.30 14.08 18.63
CA ASP A 116 -12.09 12.72 18.10
C ASP A 116 -12.22 12.68 16.57
N ALA A 117 -13.16 13.46 16.00
CA ALA A 117 -13.33 13.55 14.55
C ALA A 117 -12.07 14.10 13.86
N GLU A 118 -11.50 15.19 14.38
CA GLU A 118 -10.24 15.74 13.86
C GLU A 118 -9.09 14.72 14.01
N TYR A 119 -9.04 14.01 15.14
CA TYR A 119 -8.03 12.99 15.36
C TYR A 119 -8.10 11.89 14.31
N GLU A 120 -9.31 11.36 14.05
CA GLU A 120 -9.54 10.33 13.05
C GLU A 120 -9.17 10.80 11.63
N ASP A 121 -9.54 12.02 11.26
CA ASP A 121 -9.22 12.58 9.94
C ASP A 121 -7.71 12.74 9.74
N TRP A 122 -7.00 13.25 10.74
CA TRP A 122 -5.55 13.39 10.68
C TRP A 122 -4.84 12.04 10.68
N VAL A 123 -5.28 11.09 11.51
CA VAL A 123 -4.73 9.73 11.52
C VAL A 123 -4.92 9.06 10.16
N ARG A 124 -6.12 9.14 9.58
CA ARG A 124 -6.42 8.60 8.24
C ARG A 124 -5.50 9.24 7.19
N ALA A 125 -5.50 10.57 7.10
CA ALA A 125 -4.74 11.27 6.08
C ALA A 125 -3.23 11.00 6.17
N ILE A 126 -2.66 10.99 7.39
CA ILE A 126 -1.23 10.74 7.58
C ILE A 126 -0.89 9.28 7.30
N CYS A 127 -1.68 8.31 7.78
CA CYS A 127 -1.38 6.89 7.57
C CYS A 127 -1.45 6.49 6.10
N HIS A 128 -2.30 7.13 5.29
CA HIS A 128 -2.32 6.95 3.83
C HIS A 128 -1.18 7.69 3.09
N SER A 129 -0.43 8.55 3.78
CA SER A 129 0.65 9.36 3.19
C SER A 129 2.06 8.89 3.58
N VAL A 130 2.18 7.85 4.41
CA VAL A 130 3.45 7.22 4.81
C VAL A 130 3.55 5.80 4.25
N ARG A 131 4.74 5.20 4.31
CA ARG A 131 4.92 3.79 3.94
C ARG A 131 4.17 2.89 4.92
N PHE A 132 3.60 1.79 4.42
CA PHE A 132 2.80 0.89 5.26
C PHE A 132 3.59 0.30 6.44
N ASP A 133 4.87 -0.06 6.21
CA ASP A 133 5.76 -0.69 7.19
C ASP A 133 6.03 0.19 8.41
N VAL A 134 5.84 1.50 8.30
CA VAL A 134 6.07 2.45 9.41
C VAL A 134 4.82 2.72 10.25
N VAL A 135 3.62 2.35 9.77
CA VAL A 135 2.36 2.56 10.51
C VAL A 135 2.23 1.53 11.63
N ASP A 136 1.90 1.93 12.85
CA ASP A 136 1.70 1.02 13.96
C ASP A 136 0.53 0.04 13.71
N ARG A 137 0.64 -1.18 14.26
CA ARG A 137 -0.38 -2.24 14.14
C ARG A 137 -1.78 -1.80 14.55
N PHE A 138 -1.89 -0.89 15.50
CA PHE A 138 -3.17 -0.35 15.96
C PHE A 138 -3.86 0.40 14.82
N TYR A 139 -3.17 1.35 14.19
CA TYR A 139 -3.72 2.12 13.08
C TYR A 139 -3.96 1.27 11.83
N ARG A 140 -3.06 0.32 11.53
CA ARG A 140 -3.30 -0.64 10.43
C ARG A 140 -4.63 -1.38 10.59
N ARG A 141 -4.95 -1.80 11.81
CA ARG A 141 -6.23 -2.50 12.10
C ARG A 141 -7.41 -1.53 12.10
N MET A 142 -7.27 -0.39 12.76
CA MET A 142 -8.33 0.60 12.90
C MET A 142 -8.80 1.15 11.55
N LEU A 143 -7.85 1.44 10.65
CA LEU A 143 -8.11 1.98 9.33
C LEU A 143 -8.24 0.90 8.24
N GLN A 144 -8.10 -0.38 8.61
CA GLN A 144 -8.04 -1.51 7.67
C GLN A 144 -6.99 -1.29 6.55
N LEU A 145 -5.85 -0.68 6.90
CA LEU A 145 -4.79 -0.42 5.92
C LEU A 145 -4.27 -1.75 5.41
N ALA A 146 -4.14 -1.81 4.10
CA ALA A 146 -3.66 -2.96 3.39
C ALA A 146 -2.16 -2.73 3.07
N GLU A 147 -1.30 -3.74 3.32
CA GLU A 147 0.16 -3.65 3.05
C GLU A 147 0.47 -3.25 1.62
N VAL A 148 -0.45 -3.62 0.75
CA VAL A 148 -0.45 -3.42 -0.67
C VAL A 148 -1.84 -2.88 -1.02
N SER A 149 -1.95 -1.76 -1.70
CA SER A 149 -3.27 -1.20 -2.03
C SER A 149 -4.06 -2.18 -2.92
N ASP A 150 -5.25 -2.57 -2.51
CA ASP A 150 -6.24 -3.29 -3.35
C ASP A 150 -7.25 -2.30 -3.97
N ALA A 151 -6.98 -1.00 -3.84
CA ALA A 151 -7.79 0.05 -4.47
C ALA A 151 -7.58 0.10 -5.99
N ALA A 152 -6.50 -0.52 -6.49
CA ALA A 152 -6.27 -0.63 -7.92
C ALA A 152 -7.33 -1.56 -8.56
N LEU A 153 -7.91 -1.12 -9.68
CA LEU A 153 -8.99 -1.82 -10.35
C LEU A 153 -8.58 -3.21 -10.87
N ASN A 154 -7.27 -3.42 -11.11
CA ASN A 154 -6.68 -4.68 -11.55
C ASN A 154 -6.11 -5.54 -10.41
N ALA A 155 -6.19 -5.10 -9.15
CA ALA A 155 -5.69 -5.88 -8.02
C ALA A 155 -6.74 -6.87 -7.51
N VAL A 156 -6.29 -7.97 -6.92
CA VAL A 156 -7.11 -8.90 -6.14
C VAL A 156 -6.34 -9.45 -4.95
N ARG A 157 -7.02 -9.55 -3.81
CA ARG A 157 -6.52 -10.21 -2.60
C ARG A 157 -6.96 -11.66 -2.57
N LEU A 158 -5.99 -12.54 -2.35
CA LEU A 158 -6.21 -13.97 -2.29
C LEU A 158 -5.26 -14.64 -1.31
N VAL A 159 -5.47 -15.93 -1.09
CA VAL A 159 -4.60 -16.79 -0.29
C VAL A 159 -4.06 -17.87 -1.19
N VAL A 160 -2.74 -17.95 -1.31
CA VAL A 160 -2.07 -19.00 -2.11
C VAL A 160 -1.39 -19.98 -1.18
N LEU A 161 -1.33 -21.24 -1.59
CA LEU A 161 -0.54 -22.24 -0.90
C LEU A 161 0.85 -22.32 -1.54
N PRO A 162 1.93 -22.48 -0.75
CA PRO A 162 3.27 -22.69 -1.31
C PRO A 162 3.36 -23.91 -2.24
N THR A 163 2.46 -24.88 -2.04
CA THR A 163 2.34 -26.11 -2.82
C THR A 163 1.56 -25.95 -4.12
N TYR A 164 1.05 -24.75 -4.43
CA TYR A 164 0.46 -24.50 -5.74
C TYR A 164 1.56 -24.41 -6.79
N THR A 165 1.24 -24.92 -7.97
CA THR A 165 1.99 -24.65 -9.18
C THR A 165 1.74 -23.22 -9.67
N VAL A 166 2.60 -22.73 -10.56
CA VAL A 166 2.40 -21.44 -11.24
C VAL A 166 1.06 -21.41 -11.96
N GLY A 167 0.71 -22.47 -12.69
CA GLY A 167 -0.55 -22.58 -13.40
C GLY A 167 -1.78 -22.50 -12.49
N GLU A 168 -1.82 -23.34 -11.44
CA GLU A 168 -2.90 -23.32 -10.44
C GLU A 168 -3.02 -21.93 -9.77
N THR A 169 -1.90 -21.26 -9.54
CA THR A 169 -1.88 -19.92 -8.95
C THR A 169 -2.48 -18.88 -9.89
N ILE A 170 -2.13 -18.91 -11.18
CA ILE A 170 -2.71 -18.01 -12.19
C ILE A 170 -4.22 -18.24 -12.28
N GLU A 171 -4.65 -19.49 -12.44
CA GLU A 171 -6.08 -19.83 -12.49
C GLU A 171 -6.84 -19.31 -11.26
N HIS A 172 -6.26 -19.51 -10.07
CA HIS A 172 -6.83 -19.03 -8.82
C HIS A 172 -6.93 -17.50 -8.74
N ILE A 173 -5.92 -16.77 -9.26
CA ILE A 173 -5.97 -15.30 -9.36
C ILE A 173 -7.16 -14.86 -10.22
N PHE A 174 -7.34 -15.47 -11.39
CA PHE A 174 -8.44 -15.14 -12.30
C PHE A 174 -9.81 -15.49 -11.70
N GLU A 175 -9.95 -16.61 -10.99
CA GLU A 175 -11.18 -16.95 -10.27
C GLU A 175 -11.49 -15.95 -9.16
N CYS A 176 -10.52 -15.64 -8.29
CA CYS A 176 -10.69 -14.66 -7.24
C CYS A 176 -11.05 -13.28 -7.80
N PHE A 177 -10.47 -12.88 -8.93
CA PHE A 177 -10.77 -11.61 -9.57
C PHE A 177 -12.22 -11.57 -10.09
N LYS A 178 -12.71 -12.66 -10.71
CA LYS A 178 -14.12 -12.77 -11.13
C LYS A 178 -15.09 -12.69 -9.95
N CYS A 179 -14.69 -13.23 -8.79
CA CYS A 179 -15.47 -13.18 -7.56
C CYS A 179 -15.33 -11.86 -6.78
N LYS A 180 -14.41 -10.97 -7.16
CA LYS A 180 -14.20 -9.68 -6.49
C LYS A 180 -15.44 -8.81 -6.64
N LEU A 181 -16.02 -8.40 -5.51
CA LEU A 181 -17.17 -7.50 -5.48
C LEU A 181 -16.80 -6.14 -6.11
N GLY A 182 -17.55 -5.71 -7.11
CA GLY A 182 -17.22 -4.49 -7.87
C GLY A 182 -16.02 -4.64 -8.81
N GLY A 183 -15.60 -5.87 -9.11
CA GLY A 183 -14.56 -6.17 -10.09
C GLY A 183 -14.95 -5.69 -11.49
N VAL A 184 -13.96 -5.21 -12.24
CA VAL A 184 -14.14 -4.82 -13.64
C VAL A 184 -14.27 -6.08 -14.50
N PRO A 185 -15.21 -6.16 -15.47
CA PRO A 185 -15.26 -7.29 -16.38
C PRO A 185 -13.93 -7.43 -17.15
N LEU A 186 -13.56 -8.66 -17.48
CA LEU A 186 -12.38 -8.96 -18.27
C LEU A 186 -12.75 -9.15 -19.74
N HIS A 187 -11.88 -8.71 -20.66
CA HIS A 187 -11.95 -9.12 -22.07
C HIS A 187 -11.77 -10.65 -22.19
N PRO A 188 -12.20 -11.30 -23.28
CA PRO A 188 -11.91 -12.71 -23.50
C PRO A 188 -10.40 -12.99 -23.45
N TYR A 189 -9.99 -14.01 -22.71
CA TYR A 189 -8.58 -14.34 -22.49
C TYR A 189 -8.35 -15.84 -22.43
N ASN A 190 -7.10 -16.24 -22.62
CA ASN A 190 -6.60 -17.58 -22.46
C ASN A 190 -5.59 -17.60 -21.31
N VAL A 191 -5.84 -18.41 -20.28
CA VAL A 191 -5.01 -18.42 -19.07
C VAL A 191 -3.57 -18.82 -19.39
N ASN A 192 -3.37 -19.76 -20.33
CA ASN A 192 -2.07 -20.32 -20.71
C ASN A 192 -1.13 -19.31 -21.38
N GLU A 193 -1.62 -18.13 -21.75
CA GLU A 193 -0.82 -17.06 -22.36
C GLU A 193 -0.19 -16.14 -21.31
N TYR A 194 -0.37 -16.43 -20.02
CA TYR A 194 0.15 -15.63 -18.92
C TYR A 194 1.22 -16.37 -18.10
N VAL A 195 2.10 -15.58 -17.50
CA VAL A 195 3.12 -16.01 -16.54
C VAL A 195 3.03 -15.15 -15.27
N LEU A 196 3.71 -15.57 -14.21
CA LEU A 196 3.80 -14.79 -12.97
C LEU A 196 5.11 -14.03 -12.89
N LEU A 197 5.05 -12.76 -12.52
CA LEU A 197 6.18 -11.95 -12.10
C LEU A 197 6.14 -11.78 -10.58
N ILE A 198 7.25 -12.05 -9.90
CA ILE A 198 7.40 -11.94 -8.46
C ILE A 198 8.26 -10.72 -8.12
N ASP A 199 7.76 -9.87 -7.22
CA ASP A 199 8.49 -8.72 -6.65
C ASP A 199 9.15 -7.83 -7.73
N ASP A 200 8.48 -7.70 -8.88
CA ASP A 200 8.85 -6.94 -10.07
C ASP A 200 10.20 -7.29 -10.72
N ASN A 201 10.80 -8.43 -10.38
CA ASN A 201 12.15 -8.79 -10.86
C ASN A 201 12.25 -10.19 -11.49
N ASP A 202 11.45 -11.17 -11.04
CA ASP A 202 11.62 -12.58 -11.43
C ASP A 202 10.37 -13.17 -12.08
N TYR A 203 10.51 -13.67 -13.32
CA TYR A 203 9.44 -14.34 -14.06
C TYR A 203 9.43 -15.85 -13.77
N LEU A 204 8.27 -16.36 -13.35
CA LEU A 204 7.95 -17.79 -13.28
C LEU A 204 7.20 -18.20 -14.56
N VAL A 205 7.96 -18.72 -15.52
CA VAL A 205 7.45 -19.12 -16.84
C VAL A 205 6.97 -20.58 -16.87
N ASP A 206 7.58 -21.45 -16.06
CA ASP A 206 7.20 -22.86 -16.00
C ASP A 206 5.91 -23.05 -15.22
N TRP A 207 4.84 -23.37 -15.93
CA TRP A 207 3.50 -23.61 -15.39
C TRP A 207 3.43 -24.74 -14.36
N SER A 208 4.31 -25.74 -14.48
CA SER A 208 4.34 -26.92 -13.61
C SER A 208 5.21 -26.72 -12.36
N GLN A 209 5.96 -25.63 -12.30
CA GLN A 209 6.83 -25.31 -11.17
C GLN A 209 5.99 -24.95 -9.93
N TYR A 210 6.35 -25.53 -8.78
CA TYR A 210 5.78 -25.15 -7.49
C TYR A 210 6.31 -23.79 -7.01
N LEU A 211 5.44 -22.99 -6.39
CA LEU A 211 5.80 -21.68 -5.87
C LEU A 211 6.88 -21.73 -4.78
N ASP A 212 6.89 -22.78 -3.95
CA ASP A 212 7.89 -22.97 -2.89
C ASP A 212 9.33 -23.16 -3.39
N GLY A 213 9.51 -23.46 -4.68
CA GLY A 213 10.80 -23.47 -5.34
C GLY A 213 11.47 -22.08 -5.34
N HIS A 214 10.68 -21.00 -5.27
CA HIS A 214 11.19 -19.64 -5.32
C HIS A 214 11.64 -19.12 -3.94
N PRO A 215 12.86 -18.56 -3.79
CA PRO A 215 13.38 -18.10 -2.50
C PRO A 215 12.54 -16.99 -1.86
N HIS A 216 12.01 -16.06 -2.66
CA HIS A 216 11.16 -14.98 -2.15
C HIS A 216 9.84 -15.50 -1.59
N VAL A 217 9.22 -16.50 -2.22
CA VAL A 217 7.97 -17.13 -1.72
C VAL A 217 8.22 -17.78 -0.36
N ARG A 218 9.33 -18.51 -0.21
CA ARG A 218 9.72 -19.10 1.08
C ARG A 218 9.96 -18.04 2.16
N ALA A 219 10.59 -16.92 1.80
CA ALA A 219 10.81 -15.80 2.72
C ALA A 219 9.48 -15.15 3.16
N CYS A 220 8.54 -14.93 2.25
CA CYS A 220 7.21 -14.40 2.57
C CYS A 220 6.42 -15.35 3.47
N CYS A 221 6.48 -16.65 3.20
CA CYS A 221 5.88 -17.68 4.04
C CYS A 221 6.45 -17.66 5.48
N ALA A 222 7.78 -17.64 5.62
CA ALA A 222 8.45 -17.64 6.92
C ALA A 222 8.19 -16.35 7.73
N THR A 223 8.17 -15.20 7.06
CA THR A 223 7.99 -13.88 7.70
C THR A 223 6.53 -13.45 7.82
N LYS A 224 5.59 -14.23 7.29
CA LYS A 224 4.16 -13.89 7.18
C LYS A 224 3.90 -12.56 6.47
N LYS A 225 4.82 -12.18 5.56
CA LYS A 225 4.66 -11.01 4.70
C LYS A 225 3.70 -11.33 3.56
N THR A 226 3.06 -10.30 3.04
CA THR A 226 2.19 -10.43 1.88
C THR A 226 3.04 -10.67 0.63
N LEU A 227 2.73 -11.72 -0.13
CA LEU A 227 3.34 -12.00 -1.43
C LEU A 227 2.72 -11.10 -2.50
N CYS A 228 3.56 -10.47 -3.32
CA CYS A 228 3.13 -9.61 -4.43
C CYS A 228 3.39 -10.36 -5.74
N LEU A 229 2.33 -10.56 -6.54
CA LEU A 229 2.39 -11.27 -7.81
C LEU A 229 1.81 -10.40 -8.92
N THR A 230 2.48 -10.31 -10.07
CA THR A 230 1.91 -9.64 -11.24
C THR A 230 1.71 -10.68 -12.33
N VAL A 231 0.49 -10.78 -12.86
CA VAL A 231 0.20 -11.60 -14.02
C VAL A 231 0.63 -10.81 -15.26
N VAL A 232 1.50 -11.40 -16.09
CA VAL A 232 2.08 -10.73 -17.26
C VAL A 232 1.89 -11.63 -18.49
N PRO A 233 1.58 -11.09 -19.68
CA PRO A 233 1.58 -11.87 -20.93
C PRO A 233 2.93 -12.55 -21.17
N ALA A 234 2.92 -13.81 -21.62
CA ALA A 234 4.13 -14.57 -21.93
C ALA A 234 4.95 -13.94 -23.07
N SER A 235 4.30 -13.15 -23.94
CA SER A 235 4.95 -12.35 -24.99
C SER A 235 5.97 -11.35 -24.44
N ASP A 236 5.73 -10.82 -23.24
CA ASP A 236 6.50 -9.71 -22.68
C ASP A 236 7.80 -10.20 -22.03
N VAL A 237 7.95 -11.53 -21.84
CA VAL A 237 9.15 -12.17 -21.29
C VAL A 237 10.31 -12.19 -22.29
N HIS A 238 10.03 -12.16 -23.60
CA HIS A 238 11.03 -12.31 -24.68
C HIS A 238 11.21 -11.05 -25.53
N GLY A 239 10.58 -9.92 -25.14
CA GLY A 239 10.65 -8.66 -25.87
C GLY A 239 11.91 -7.87 -25.53
N ASP A 240 12.94 -7.99 -26.36
CA ASP A 240 14.01 -7.01 -26.49
C ASP A 240 13.41 -5.71 -27.05
N ALA A 241 12.81 -4.92 -26.18
CA ALA A 241 12.44 -3.53 -26.42
C ALA A 241 12.81 -2.75 -25.16
N GLY A 242 13.72 -1.80 -25.33
CA GLY A 242 14.09 -0.84 -24.29
C GLY A 242 12.86 -0.16 -23.66
N PRO A 243 13.06 0.56 -22.55
CA PRO A 243 12.00 0.91 -21.61
C PRO A 243 10.87 1.65 -22.34
N SER A 244 9.77 0.95 -22.60
CA SER A 244 8.50 1.62 -22.84
C SER A 244 8.04 2.10 -21.48
N CYS A 245 8.55 3.27 -21.13
CA CYS A 245 8.08 4.11 -20.04
C CYS A 245 6.57 4.29 -20.18
N VAL A 246 5.79 3.44 -19.51
CA VAL A 246 4.38 3.72 -19.21
C VAL A 246 4.18 3.40 -17.73
N GLY A 247 4.43 4.46 -16.96
CA GLY A 247 4.13 4.67 -15.54
C GLY A 247 3.65 3.48 -14.72
N TRP A 248 4.58 2.83 -14.03
CA TRP A 248 4.31 2.14 -12.79
C TRP A 248 4.25 3.18 -11.66
N PHE A 249 3.05 3.54 -11.18
CA PHE A 249 2.81 4.09 -9.84
C PHE A 249 1.36 3.87 -9.39
#